data_AF-A0A3D9LAN8-F1
#
_entry.id   AF-A0A3D9LAN8-F1
#
_cell.length_a   1.000
_cell.length_b   1.000
_cell.length_c   1.000
_cell.angle_alpha   90.00
_cell.angle_beta   90.00
_cell.angle_gamma   90.00
#
_symmetry.space_group_name_H-M   'P 1'
#
loop_
_entity.id
_entity.type
_entity.pdbx_description
1 polymer ?
#
loop_
_entity_poly.entity_id
_entity_poly.type
_entity_poly.pdbx_seq_one_letter_code
_entity_poly.pdbx_strand_id
1 'polypeptide(L)'
;MSHESAPSHPNQEASRHRVVLVRRRGSRHQTRDAGILRALHLLGHTVFDLDLRLHPACLVPEPGTADQCFDHDPVEAVFRRQAPDIVLMADDGLVPSESTSAFFAQHGIVAVALSDDVPGDAAEHGLEALFGDLRSAGLVRPGETPLPRTVLFSGYYGAGNRGDELLLDTLVSHLQDTLPGFQPVVAGSKPAVVEREHGVQSLARADLEAGEEYAERASSLVLGPGGHWHDYSIKLAGGAAGIFRGAHVSPAHMAQLPLLVSAYGGAVHVRGMGVGPLTDPAARAAVNLTGRLARTITVRDHESAGLLEPMSEAWPAAVEVSPDVVYGLALPSPGTGTVPESLPDRYLAVNLRPWSDHPDRRRELHKILLDTARDHGLAIVGVPMQSTDEAALRDLAATAEASGSGVAVTVVPAGIDLPGFLEVLRGAEALVAMRLHANLLMHRLRRPTVGLVYDPKVGSHFAELGRSEWALDLAVAGADLRDALDRLLRDGELPPATHALVDGLEERARGELDRLTETLASDPLRIPDPAWVRYPAPAAKKPPQKSPAAPAATTTPTPATKAPATSETTAASRPLQPVWRRAARRIYRGVRRRLR
;
A
#
# COMPACT_ATOMS: atom_id res chain seq x y z
N MET A 1 -61.37 -20.59 9.24
CA MET A 1 -60.00 -20.58 9.77
C MET A 1 -59.21 -19.64 8.88
N SER A 2 -59.12 -18.40 9.34
CA SER A 2 -58.41 -17.28 8.74
C SER A 2 -56.90 -17.54 8.84
N HIS A 3 -56.22 -17.58 7.70
CA HIS A 3 -54.77 -17.50 7.64
C HIS A 3 -54.37 -16.05 7.93
N GLU A 4 -53.89 -15.79 9.14
CA GLU A 4 -53.13 -14.58 9.46
C GLU A 4 -51.82 -14.61 8.68
N SER A 5 -51.74 -13.73 7.69
CA SER A 5 -50.50 -13.25 7.10
C SER A 5 -49.59 -12.69 8.18
N ALA A 6 -48.39 -13.25 8.31
CA ALA A 6 -47.33 -12.70 9.15
C ALA A 6 -47.11 -11.20 8.81
N PRO A 7 -46.92 -10.33 9.81
CA PRO A 7 -46.71 -8.92 9.55
C PRO A 7 -45.39 -8.75 8.79
N SER A 8 -45.48 -8.21 7.57
CA SER A 8 -44.35 -7.61 6.89
C SER A 8 -43.84 -6.47 7.77
N HIS A 9 -42.73 -6.69 8.47
CA HIS A 9 -42.05 -5.61 9.17
C HIS A 9 -41.73 -4.50 8.16
N PRO A 10 -42.07 -3.23 8.47
CA PRO A 10 -41.72 -2.12 7.60
C PRO A 10 -40.20 -2.07 7.52
N ASN A 11 -39.72 -1.83 6.30
CA ASN A 11 -38.35 -1.54 5.90
C ASN A 11 -37.79 -0.40 6.80
N GLN A 12 -37.28 -0.71 7.99
CA GLN A 12 -36.39 0.19 8.73
C GLN A 12 -35.13 0.25 7.87
N GLU A 13 -34.89 1.38 7.22
CA GLU A 13 -33.57 1.66 6.64
C GLU A 13 -32.55 1.47 7.77
N ALA A 14 -31.80 0.36 7.74
CA ALA A 14 -30.79 0.08 8.73
C ALA A 14 -29.80 1.26 8.73
N SER A 15 -29.74 1.99 9.85
CA SER A 15 -28.83 3.12 10.02
C SER A 15 -27.39 2.61 10.00
N ARG A 16 -26.64 2.94 8.94
CA ARG A 16 -25.25 2.46 8.76
C ARG A 16 -24.25 3.47 9.27
N HIS A 17 -23.26 2.97 9.99
CA HIS A 17 -22.23 3.76 10.65
C HIS A 17 -20.85 3.39 10.11
N ARG A 18 -19.92 4.32 10.24
CA ARG A 18 -18.49 4.08 10.11
C ARG A 18 -17.94 3.74 11.49
N VAL A 19 -17.37 2.55 11.60
CA VAL A 19 -16.96 1.96 12.87
C VAL A 19 -15.47 1.64 12.82
N VAL A 20 -14.70 2.10 13.79
CA VAL A 20 -13.36 1.55 14.05
C VAL A 20 -13.49 0.53 15.18
N LEU A 21 -13.14 -0.72 14.93
CA LEU A 21 -13.03 -1.76 15.96
C LEU A 21 -11.58 -1.84 16.42
N VAL A 22 -11.32 -1.41 17.66
CA VAL A 22 -10.00 -1.47 18.30
C VAL A 22 -9.91 -2.75 19.11
N ARG A 23 -8.94 -3.62 18.79
CA ARG A 23 -8.78 -4.91 19.48
C ARG A 23 -7.36 -5.44 19.44
N ARG A 24 -7.10 -6.44 20.28
CA ARG A 24 -5.82 -7.17 20.32
C ARG A 24 -6.04 -8.61 19.86
N ARG A 25 -5.75 -8.94 18.60
CA ARG A 25 -5.98 -10.29 18.07
C ARG A 25 -5.15 -11.34 18.85
N GLY A 26 -5.74 -12.48 19.19
CA GLY A 26 -5.10 -13.51 20.01
C GLY A 26 -5.21 -13.30 21.52
N SER A 27 -6.02 -12.32 21.95
CA SER A 27 -6.57 -12.24 23.30
C SER A 27 -7.45 -13.47 23.60
N ARG A 28 -7.83 -13.65 24.87
CA ARG A 28 -8.82 -14.66 25.29
C ARG A 28 -10.18 -14.50 24.59
N HIS A 29 -10.44 -13.32 24.02
CA HIS A 29 -11.71 -12.91 23.41
C HIS A 29 -11.71 -12.93 21.88
N GLN A 30 -10.68 -13.49 21.25
CA GLN A 30 -10.55 -13.50 19.79
C GLN A 30 -11.82 -14.01 19.07
N THR A 31 -12.52 -14.99 19.63
CA THR A 31 -13.79 -15.51 19.07
C THR A 31 -14.91 -14.48 19.16
N ARG A 32 -15.04 -13.77 20.29
CA ARG A 32 -16.02 -12.68 20.48
C ARG A 32 -15.75 -11.56 19.48
N ASP A 33 -14.51 -11.09 19.40
CA ASP A 33 -14.14 -9.96 18.54
C ASP A 33 -14.33 -10.29 17.05
N ALA A 34 -14.07 -11.54 16.65
CA ALA A 34 -14.38 -12.01 15.30
C ALA A 34 -15.90 -12.05 15.05
N GLY A 35 -16.70 -12.43 16.04
CA GLY A 35 -18.16 -12.37 15.99
C GLY A 35 -18.70 -10.95 15.85
N ILE A 36 -18.15 -10.00 16.63
CA ILE A 36 -18.48 -8.56 16.54
C ILE A 36 -18.13 -8.02 15.16
N LEU A 37 -16.89 -8.25 14.70
CA LEU A 37 -16.43 -7.79 13.39
C LEU A 37 -17.36 -8.32 12.28
N ARG A 38 -17.70 -9.60 12.33
CA ARG A 38 -18.66 -10.22 11.41
C ARG A 38 -20.03 -9.56 11.48
N ALA A 39 -20.59 -9.37 12.68
CA ALA A 39 -21.91 -8.79 12.87
C ALA A 39 -21.99 -7.38 12.28
N LEU A 40 -20.99 -6.53 12.56
CA LEU A 40 -20.91 -5.18 11.99
C LEU A 40 -20.96 -5.21 10.45
N HIS A 41 -20.27 -6.17 9.84
CA HIS A 41 -20.25 -6.33 8.40
C HIS A 41 -21.57 -6.86 7.82
N LEU A 42 -22.26 -7.76 8.52
CA LEU A 42 -23.57 -8.27 8.10
C LEU A 42 -24.67 -7.20 8.20
N LEU A 43 -24.56 -6.32 9.19
CA LEU A 43 -25.42 -5.14 9.35
C LEU A 43 -25.11 -4.02 8.33
N GLY A 44 -24.06 -4.19 7.52
CA GLY A 44 -23.70 -3.26 6.45
C GLY A 44 -22.97 -2.00 6.94
N HIS A 45 -22.38 -2.01 8.13
CA HIS A 45 -21.51 -0.92 8.58
C HIS A 45 -20.22 -0.89 7.77
N THR A 46 -19.65 0.31 7.62
CA THR A 46 -18.28 0.47 7.13
C THR A 46 -17.36 0.26 8.32
N VAL A 47 -16.45 -0.70 8.26
CA VAL A 47 -15.64 -1.08 9.42
C VAL A 47 -14.15 -1.02 9.09
N PHE A 48 -13.37 -0.44 10.00
CA PHE A 48 -11.93 -0.55 10.04
C PHE A 48 -11.53 -1.41 11.25
N ASP A 49 -10.80 -2.49 11.01
CA ASP A 49 -10.29 -3.41 12.02
C ASP A 49 -8.88 -2.99 12.45
N LEU A 50 -8.78 -2.29 13.59
CA LEU A 50 -7.51 -1.82 14.15
C LEU A 50 -6.95 -2.87 15.14
N ASP A 51 -6.02 -3.70 14.65
CA ASP A 51 -5.30 -4.69 15.46
C ASP A 51 -4.09 -4.04 16.14
N LEU A 52 -4.18 -3.83 17.46
CA LEU A 52 -3.13 -3.18 18.26
C LEU A 52 -1.79 -3.93 18.27
N ARG A 53 -1.74 -5.19 17.84
CA ARG A 53 -0.46 -5.90 17.65
C ARG A 53 0.37 -5.33 16.50
N LEU A 54 -0.29 -4.74 15.49
CA LEU A 54 0.39 -4.03 14.41
C LEU A 54 0.85 -2.64 14.84
N HIS A 55 0.19 -2.09 15.87
CA HIS A 55 0.39 -0.73 16.36
C HIS A 55 0.66 -0.70 17.87
N PRO A 56 1.76 -1.30 18.35
CA PRO A 56 2.06 -1.35 19.78
C PRO A 56 2.29 0.04 20.40
N ALA A 57 2.63 1.04 19.58
CA ALA A 57 2.78 2.42 20.01
C ALA A 57 1.45 3.07 20.46
N CYS A 58 0.30 2.52 20.06
CA CYS A 58 -1.02 2.99 20.49
C CYS A 58 -1.40 2.53 21.91
N LEU A 59 -0.54 1.77 22.59
CA LEU A 59 -0.75 1.35 23.97
C LEU A 59 0.20 2.12 24.88
N VAL A 60 -0.34 3.10 25.60
CA VAL A 60 0.41 3.94 26.54
C VAL A 60 0.00 3.63 27.98
N PRO A 61 0.91 3.77 28.96
CA PRO A 61 0.58 3.57 30.36
C PRO A 61 -0.42 4.63 30.83
N GLU A 62 -1.47 4.21 31.53
CA GLU A 62 -2.40 5.14 32.14
C GLU A 62 -1.77 5.80 33.39
N PRO A 63 -1.79 7.13 33.52
CA PRO A 63 -1.18 7.82 34.64
C PRO A 63 -1.76 7.38 36.00
N GLY A 64 -0.90 6.82 36.86
CA GLY A 64 -1.28 6.44 38.23
C GLY A 64 -1.92 5.06 38.36
N THR A 65 -2.04 4.28 37.29
CA THR A 65 -2.50 2.88 37.31
C THR A 65 -1.44 1.94 36.75
N ALA A 66 -1.65 0.63 36.88
CA ALA A 66 -0.83 -0.38 36.19
C ALA A 66 -1.39 -0.74 34.81
N ASP A 67 -2.47 -0.07 34.39
CA ASP A 67 -3.25 -0.39 33.21
C ASP A 67 -2.75 0.39 31.98
N GLN A 68 -3.21 -0.03 30.80
CA GLN A 68 -2.88 0.60 29.52
C GLN A 68 -4.11 1.29 28.95
N CYS A 69 -3.92 2.45 28.35
CA CYS A 69 -4.95 3.13 27.58
C CYS A 69 -4.57 3.21 26.09
N PHE A 70 -5.59 3.44 25.27
CA PHE A 70 -5.46 3.59 23.82
C PHE A 70 -5.10 5.02 23.46
N ASP A 71 -4.00 5.17 22.74
CA ASP A 71 -3.55 6.43 22.15
C ASP A 71 -3.68 6.39 20.62
N HIS A 72 -4.47 7.30 20.07
CA HIS A 72 -4.75 7.36 18.64
C HIS A 72 -3.62 8.03 17.82
N ASP A 73 -2.77 8.84 18.45
CA ASP A 73 -1.76 9.67 17.76
C ASP A 73 -0.90 8.88 16.75
N PRO A 74 -0.38 7.67 17.08
CA PRO A 74 0.45 6.92 16.14
C PRO A 74 -0.28 6.41 14.90
N VAL A 75 -1.61 6.45 14.89
CA VAL A 75 -2.48 6.03 13.77
C VAL A 75 -3.53 7.10 13.45
N GLU A 76 -3.22 8.37 13.72
CA GLU A 76 -4.16 9.49 13.53
C GLU A 76 -4.74 9.52 12.10
N ALA A 77 -3.95 9.14 11.09
CA ALA A 77 -4.39 9.04 9.70
C ALA A 77 -5.62 8.12 9.52
N VAL A 78 -5.73 7.04 10.30
CA VAL A 78 -6.91 6.15 10.31
C VAL A 78 -8.14 6.93 10.71
N PHE A 79 -8.08 7.68 11.81
CA PHE A 79 -9.24 8.43 12.30
C PHE A 79 -9.57 9.62 11.40
N ARG A 80 -8.57 10.32 10.85
CA ARG A 80 -8.81 11.40 9.87
C ARG A 80 -9.45 10.89 8.58
N ARG A 81 -8.98 9.78 8.03
CA ARG A 81 -9.48 9.27 6.74
C ARG A 81 -10.80 8.51 6.89
N GLN A 82 -10.91 7.63 7.88
CA GLN A 82 -12.15 6.86 8.10
C GLN A 82 -13.24 7.74 8.73
N ALA A 83 -12.84 8.76 9.50
CA ALA A 83 -13.70 9.69 10.22
C ALA A 83 -14.86 8.96 10.94
N PRO A 84 -14.59 7.95 11.78
CA PRO A 84 -15.63 7.06 12.28
C PRO A 84 -16.68 7.79 13.11
N ASP A 85 -17.93 7.29 13.07
CA ASP A 85 -18.97 7.77 13.97
C ASP A 85 -18.83 7.10 15.36
N ILE A 86 -18.37 5.84 15.35
CA ILE A 86 -18.26 4.99 16.53
C ILE A 86 -16.89 4.31 16.58
N VAL A 87 -16.28 4.29 17.77
CA VAL A 87 -15.10 3.48 18.07
C VAL A 87 -15.49 2.43 19.08
N LEU A 88 -15.39 1.16 18.71
CA LEU A 88 -15.64 0.03 19.61
C LEU A 88 -14.31 -0.48 20.15
N MET A 89 -14.12 -0.42 21.46
CA MET A 89 -12.95 -0.98 22.13
C MET A 89 -13.28 -2.37 22.67
N ALA A 90 -12.73 -3.39 22.03
CA ALA A 90 -13.00 -4.79 22.34
C ALA A 90 -11.87 -5.48 23.12
N ASP A 91 -10.88 -4.73 23.62
CA ASP A 91 -9.83 -5.24 24.50
C ASP A 91 -10.21 -4.91 25.96
N ASP A 92 -10.10 -5.88 26.87
CA ASP A 92 -10.70 -5.80 28.21
C ASP A 92 -10.22 -4.59 29.01
N GLY A 93 -11.14 -3.69 29.35
CA GLY A 93 -10.83 -2.49 30.12
C GLY A 93 -9.99 -1.46 29.35
N LEU A 94 -9.74 -1.66 28.05
CA LEU A 94 -9.07 -0.67 27.23
C LEU A 94 -9.99 0.54 27.07
N VAL A 95 -9.50 1.67 27.54
CA VAL A 95 -10.16 2.98 27.45
C VAL A 95 -9.27 3.94 26.66
N PRO A 96 -9.83 4.99 26.03
CA PRO A 96 -9.01 6.00 25.38
C PRO A 96 -8.18 6.80 26.41
N SER A 97 -6.99 7.24 26.03
CA SER A 97 -6.21 8.23 26.78
C SER A 97 -6.98 9.55 26.90
N GLU A 98 -6.52 10.46 27.76
CA GLU A 98 -7.11 11.81 27.87
C GLU A 98 -7.00 12.58 26.54
N SER A 99 -5.83 12.52 25.88
CA SER A 99 -5.62 13.11 24.54
C SER A 99 -6.57 12.53 23.50
N THR A 100 -6.73 11.20 23.49
CA THR A 100 -7.63 10.52 22.56
C THR A 100 -9.09 10.83 22.84
N SER A 101 -9.49 10.92 24.11
CA SER A 101 -10.84 11.31 24.50
C SER A 101 -11.17 12.73 24.04
N ALA A 102 -10.21 13.67 24.19
CA ALA A 102 -10.35 15.04 23.69
C ALA A 102 -10.46 15.08 22.16
N PHE A 103 -9.63 14.32 21.45
CA PHE A 103 -9.70 14.20 19.99
C PHE A 103 -11.04 13.63 19.53
N PHE A 104 -11.53 12.55 20.15
CA PHE A 104 -12.83 11.95 19.84
C PHE A 104 -13.98 12.94 20.07
N ALA A 105 -13.98 13.66 21.20
CA ALA A 105 -14.99 14.67 21.48
C ALA A 105 -14.98 15.81 20.44
N GLN A 106 -13.80 16.29 20.05
CA GLN A 106 -13.64 17.35 19.04
C GLN A 106 -14.20 16.93 17.66
N HIS A 107 -14.11 15.65 17.33
CA HIS A 107 -14.55 15.10 16.05
C HIS A 107 -15.94 14.45 16.11
N GLY A 108 -16.63 14.52 17.25
CA GLY A 108 -17.98 13.92 17.43
C GLY A 108 -17.98 12.39 17.39
N ILE A 109 -16.85 11.76 17.74
CA ILE A 109 -16.66 10.30 17.72
C ILE A 109 -17.15 9.72 19.05
N VAL A 110 -18.03 8.73 18.99
CA VAL A 110 -18.52 8.02 20.19
C VAL A 110 -17.66 6.79 20.45
N ALA A 111 -16.95 6.77 21.57
CA ALA A 111 -16.17 5.60 21.99
C ALA A 111 -17.00 4.72 22.94
N VAL A 112 -17.02 3.41 22.69
CA VAL A 112 -17.73 2.42 23.50
C VAL A 112 -16.77 1.30 23.87
N ALA A 113 -16.54 1.11 25.17
CA ALA A 113 -15.84 -0.06 25.68
C ALA A 113 -16.79 -1.24 25.80
N LEU A 114 -16.43 -2.37 25.19
CA LEU A 114 -17.23 -3.59 25.25
C LEU A 114 -16.80 -4.42 26.47
N SER A 115 -17.77 -4.80 27.31
CA SER A 115 -17.54 -5.69 28.44
C SER A 115 -17.58 -7.17 28.05
N ASP A 116 -17.16 -8.05 28.97
CA ASP A 116 -17.12 -9.50 28.81
C ASP A 116 -18.50 -10.13 28.52
N ASP A 117 -19.60 -9.43 28.81
CA ASP A 117 -20.98 -9.96 28.78
C ASP A 117 -21.65 -9.93 27.40
N VAL A 118 -20.93 -9.67 26.30
CA VAL A 118 -21.47 -9.75 24.94
C VAL A 118 -21.22 -11.15 24.35
N PRO A 119 -22.16 -12.10 24.44
CA PRO A 119 -22.01 -13.41 23.84
C PRO A 119 -21.85 -13.29 22.32
N GLY A 120 -20.75 -13.86 21.78
CA GLY A 120 -20.40 -13.80 20.36
C GLY A 120 -21.49 -14.35 19.41
N ASP A 121 -22.38 -15.20 19.93
CA ASP A 121 -23.47 -15.83 19.19
C ASP A 121 -24.75 -14.96 19.16
N ALA A 122 -24.82 -13.92 20.02
CA ALA A 122 -25.89 -12.92 20.07
C ALA A 122 -25.37 -11.49 19.78
N ALA A 123 -24.15 -11.38 19.26
CA ALA A 123 -23.49 -10.10 19.01
C ALA A 123 -24.27 -9.20 18.03
N GLU A 124 -24.97 -9.77 17.04
CA GLU A 124 -25.81 -9.00 16.11
C GLU A 124 -26.94 -8.25 16.84
N HIS A 125 -27.74 -8.96 17.64
CA HIS A 125 -28.83 -8.35 18.41
C HIS A 125 -28.30 -7.37 19.48
N GLY A 126 -27.17 -7.70 20.10
CA GLY A 126 -26.52 -6.82 21.08
C GLY A 126 -25.98 -5.53 20.46
N LEU A 127 -25.38 -5.60 19.27
CA LEU A 127 -24.86 -4.43 18.54
C LEU A 127 -26.00 -3.56 17.99
N GLU A 128 -27.05 -4.16 17.45
CA GLU A 128 -28.24 -3.43 17.00
C GLU A 128 -28.92 -2.69 18.16
N ALA A 129 -29.06 -3.35 19.32
CA ALA A 129 -29.59 -2.73 20.53
C ALA A 129 -28.67 -1.60 21.02
N LEU A 130 -27.36 -1.84 21.11
CA LEU A 130 -26.37 -0.81 21.47
C LEU A 130 -26.49 0.41 20.56
N PHE A 131 -26.51 0.22 19.23
CA PHE A 131 -26.65 1.34 18.31
C PHE A 131 -28.03 2.01 18.41
N GLY A 132 -29.08 1.25 18.72
CA GLY A 132 -30.40 1.78 19.06
C GLY A 132 -30.40 2.68 20.28
N ASP A 133 -29.69 2.27 21.33
CA ASP A 133 -29.54 3.04 22.57
C ASP A 133 -28.73 4.31 22.34
N LEU A 134 -27.61 4.22 21.60
CA LEU A 134 -26.79 5.38 21.22
C LEU A 134 -27.60 6.40 20.40
N ARG A 135 -28.45 5.93 19.47
CA ARG A 135 -29.35 6.81 18.71
C ARG A 135 -30.42 7.44 19.60
N SER A 136 -31.03 6.66 20.48
CA SER A 136 -32.07 7.13 21.40
C SER A 136 -31.54 8.17 22.39
N ALA A 137 -30.27 8.05 22.77
CA ALA A 137 -29.55 9.03 23.57
C ALA A 137 -29.08 10.26 22.78
N GLY A 138 -29.27 10.30 21.45
CA GLY A 138 -28.81 11.39 20.59
C GLY A 138 -27.30 11.46 20.41
N LEU A 139 -26.57 10.40 20.77
CA LEU A 139 -25.11 10.32 20.69
C LEU A 139 -24.63 10.04 19.27
N VAL A 140 -25.42 9.31 18.49
CA VAL A 140 -25.13 9.00 17.09
C VAL A 140 -26.36 9.32 16.23
N ARG A 141 -26.14 9.96 15.08
CA ARG A 141 -27.22 10.28 14.12
C ARG A 141 -27.64 9.04 13.34
N PRO A 142 -28.90 8.93 12.89
CA PRO A 142 -29.30 7.90 11.93
C PRO A 142 -28.35 7.91 10.73
N GLY A 143 -27.70 6.78 10.50
CA GLY A 143 -26.63 6.66 9.54
C GLY A 143 -27.11 6.72 8.08
N GLU A 144 -26.69 7.75 7.35
CA GLU A 144 -26.88 7.91 5.90
C GLU A 144 -25.75 7.24 5.08
N THR A 145 -24.88 6.46 5.74
CA THR A 145 -23.72 5.86 5.08
C THR A 145 -24.15 4.90 3.97
N PRO A 146 -23.63 5.03 2.74
CA PRO A 146 -23.85 4.04 1.68
C PRO A 146 -23.38 2.65 2.11
N LEU A 147 -23.88 1.60 1.45
CA LEU A 147 -23.31 0.27 1.64
C LEU A 147 -21.81 0.29 1.31
N PRO A 148 -20.97 -0.37 2.12
CA PRO A 148 -19.54 -0.41 1.87
C PRO A 148 -19.25 -1.14 0.56
N ARG A 149 -18.48 -0.47 -0.30
CA ARG A 149 -17.90 -1.00 -1.52
C ARG A 149 -16.43 -1.28 -1.26
N THR A 150 -16.15 -2.51 -0.82
CA THR A 150 -14.77 -2.95 -0.58
C THR A 150 -14.01 -3.06 -1.90
N VAL A 151 -12.95 -2.27 -2.04
CA VAL A 151 -12.04 -2.30 -3.20
C VAL A 151 -10.65 -2.66 -2.72
N LEU A 152 -10.12 -3.78 -3.23
CA LEU A 152 -8.77 -4.21 -2.90
C LEU A 152 -7.76 -3.49 -3.79
N PHE A 153 -6.66 -3.03 -3.23
CA PHE A 153 -5.49 -2.53 -3.96
C PHE A 153 -4.33 -3.48 -3.73
N SER A 154 -3.66 -3.90 -4.80
CA SER A 154 -2.45 -4.72 -4.68
C SER A 154 -1.28 -4.08 -5.39
N GLY A 155 -0.21 -3.81 -4.66
CA GLY A 155 0.99 -3.13 -5.14
C GLY A 155 2.16 -3.23 -4.15
N TYR A 156 3.19 -2.41 -4.34
CA TYR A 156 4.39 -2.40 -3.49
C TYR A 156 4.32 -1.40 -2.31
N TYR A 157 3.10 -1.05 -1.90
CA TYR A 157 2.81 -0.07 -0.85
C TYR A 157 3.30 -0.48 0.54
N GLY A 158 3.61 0.51 1.39
CA GLY A 158 4.18 0.31 2.73
C GLY A 158 5.66 -0.09 2.73
N ALA A 159 6.32 -0.07 1.57
CA ALA A 159 7.76 -0.33 1.47
C ALA A 159 8.61 0.92 1.74
N GLY A 160 7.98 2.09 1.89
CA GLY A 160 8.64 3.38 2.11
C GLY A 160 9.23 3.99 0.84
N ASN A 161 8.84 3.49 -0.34
CA ASN A 161 9.15 4.11 -1.63
C ASN A 161 8.09 5.17 -1.92
N ARG A 162 8.44 6.45 -1.74
CA ARG A 162 7.53 7.60 -1.94
C ARG A 162 6.81 7.54 -3.27
N GLY A 163 7.44 7.04 -4.33
CA GLY A 163 6.78 6.87 -5.61
C GLY A 163 5.54 5.96 -5.56
N ASP A 164 5.68 4.80 -4.92
CA ASP A 164 4.56 3.85 -4.78
C ASP A 164 3.52 4.37 -3.78
N GLU A 165 3.95 5.06 -2.72
CA GLU A 165 3.03 5.68 -1.77
C GLU A 165 2.20 6.81 -2.43
N LEU A 166 2.79 7.60 -3.33
CA LEU A 166 2.08 8.64 -4.09
C LEU A 166 1.03 8.03 -5.04
N LEU A 167 1.35 6.90 -5.67
CA LEU A 167 0.40 6.18 -6.51
C LEU A 167 -0.81 5.71 -5.70
N LEU A 168 -0.58 5.19 -4.49
CA LEU A 168 -1.67 4.78 -3.60
C LEU A 168 -2.51 5.97 -3.15
N ASP A 169 -1.88 7.03 -2.63
CA ASP A 169 -2.59 8.18 -2.10
C ASP A 169 -3.42 8.90 -3.18
N THR A 170 -2.89 8.99 -4.40
CA THR A 170 -3.63 9.56 -5.54
C THR A 170 -4.92 8.78 -5.83
N LEU A 171 -4.82 7.44 -5.91
CA LEU A 171 -5.98 6.59 -6.17
C LEU A 171 -6.99 6.64 -5.03
N VAL A 172 -6.52 6.44 -3.80
CA VAL A 172 -7.38 6.34 -2.63
C VAL A 172 -8.07 7.67 -2.37
N SER A 173 -7.35 8.79 -2.40
CA SER A 173 -7.95 10.09 -2.12
C SER A 173 -8.95 10.49 -3.20
N HIS A 174 -8.64 10.29 -4.49
CA HIS A 174 -9.62 10.53 -5.55
C HIS A 174 -10.89 9.67 -5.41
N LEU A 175 -10.73 8.37 -5.13
CA LEU A 175 -11.88 7.46 -4.97
C LEU A 175 -12.66 7.71 -3.68
N GLN A 176 -12.00 8.17 -2.62
CA GLN A 176 -12.65 8.56 -1.37
C GLN A 176 -13.64 9.73 -1.60
N ASP A 177 -13.27 10.67 -2.48
CA ASP A 177 -14.08 11.85 -2.80
C ASP A 177 -15.17 11.55 -3.83
N THR A 178 -14.97 10.58 -4.72
CA THR A 178 -15.80 10.40 -5.91
C THR A 178 -16.63 9.10 -5.95
N LEU A 179 -16.28 8.09 -5.14
CA LEU A 179 -16.95 6.78 -5.12
C LEU A 179 -17.74 6.58 -3.81
N PRO A 180 -19.08 6.69 -3.82
CA PRO A 180 -19.89 6.48 -2.63
C PRO A 180 -19.71 5.09 -1.99
N GLY A 181 -19.53 5.08 -0.67
CA GLY A 181 -19.31 3.85 0.09
C GLY A 181 -17.93 3.22 -0.11
N PHE A 182 -16.98 3.89 -0.77
CA PHE A 182 -15.64 3.35 -1.00
C PHE A 182 -14.96 2.93 0.31
N GLN A 183 -14.55 1.66 0.36
CA GLN A 183 -13.82 1.08 1.47
C GLN A 183 -12.52 0.46 0.94
N PRO A 184 -11.40 1.20 0.97
CA PRO A 184 -10.12 0.71 0.46
C PRO A 184 -9.52 -0.35 1.39
N VAL A 185 -9.01 -1.44 0.80
CA VAL A 185 -8.20 -2.44 1.49
C VAL A 185 -6.92 -2.69 0.71
N VAL A 186 -5.76 -2.49 1.34
CA VAL A 186 -4.47 -2.54 0.66
C VAL A 186 -3.74 -3.84 0.99
N ALA A 187 -3.53 -4.69 -0.01
CA ALA A 187 -2.59 -5.80 0.04
C ALA A 187 -1.16 -5.31 -0.26
N GLY A 188 -0.46 -4.90 0.79
CA GLY A 188 0.85 -4.24 0.72
C GLY A 188 2.01 -5.08 1.28
N SER A 189 3.19 -4.46 1.35
CA SER A 189 4.41 -5.08 1.88
C SER A 189 4.47 -5.02 3.42
N LYS A 190 4.07 -3.90 4.02
CA LYS A 190 4.04 -3.70 5.47
C LYS A 190 2.71 -3.06 5.90
N PRO A 191 1.75 -3.86 6.38
CA PRO A 191 0.39 -3.37 6.68
C PRO A 191 0.34 -2.25 7.70
N ALA A 192 1.10 -2.37 8.79
CA ALA A 192 1.16 -1.34 9.84
C ALA A 192 1.62 0.03 9.29
N VAL A 193 2.55 0.05 8.32
CA VAL A 193 3.01 1.28 7.69
C VAL A 193 1.90 1.89 6.84
N VAL A 194 1.21 1.05 6.04
CA VAL A 194 0.09 1.52 5.20
C VAL A 194 -1.04 2.09 6.06
N GLU A 195 -1.44 1.40 7.12
CA GLU A 195 -2.49 1.87 8.02
C GLU A 195 -2.11 3.17 8.72
N ARG A 196 -0.87 3.28 9.22
CA ARG A 196 -0.37 4.49 9.87
C ARG A 196 -0.29 5.69 8.95
N GLU A 197 0.26 5.50 7.74
CA GLU A 197 0.61 6.63 6.85
C GLU A 197 -0.56 7.01 5.94
N HIS A 198 -1.35 6.05 5.51
CA HIS A 198 -2.46 6.28 4.56
C HIS A 198 -3.83 6.19 5.22
N GLY A 199 -3.97 5.67 6.44
CA GLY A 199 -5.26 5.58 7.12
C GLY A 199 -6.24 4.59 6.48
N VAL A 200 -5.74 3.63 5.71
CA VAL A 200 -6.54 2.60 5.01
C VAL A 200 -6.22 1.20 5.53
N GLN A 201 -7.23 0.33 5.58
CA GLN A 201 -7.06 -1.03 6.06
C GLN A 201 -6.00 -1.74 5.23
N SER A 202 -5.11 -2.51 5.86
CA SER A 202 -4.10 -3.25 5.11
C SER A 202 -3.94 -4.69 5.56
N LEU A 203 -3.55 -5.55 4.62
CA LEU A 203 -3.11 -6.91 4.85
C LEU A 203 -1.75 -7.13 4.22
N ALA A 204 -0.99 -8.08 4.77
CA ALA A 204 0.24 -8.49 4.14
C ALA A 204 -0.13 -9.23 2.85
N ARG A 205 0.45 -8.82 1.72
CA ARG A 205 0.14 -9.41 0.42
C ARG A 205 0.29 -10.94 0.41
N ALA A 206 1.26 -11.47 1.16
CA ALA A 206 1.51 -12.91 1.31
C ALA A 206 0.59 -13.63 2.30
N ASP A 207 -0.30 -12.93 3.01
CA ASP A 207 -1.27 -13.53 3.90
C ASP A 207 -2.48 -14.05 3.08
N LEU A 208 -2.47 -15.35 2.87
CA LEU A 208 -3.42 -16.04 2.00
C LEU A 208 -4.81 -16.15 2.67
N GLU A 209 -4.86 -16.21 4.00
CA GLU A 209 -6.11 -16.31 4.75
C GLU A 209 -6.80 -14.94 4.81
N ALA A 210 -6.06 -13.89 5.16
CA ALA A 210 -6.58 -12.52 5.09
C ALA A 210 -6.94 -12.15 3.65
N GLY A 211 -6.14 -12.56 2.67
CA GLY A 211 -6.40 -12.33 1.25
C GLY A 211 -7.71 -12.98 0.78
N GLU A 212 -8.03 -14.19 1.25
CA GLU A 212 -9.31 -14.85 0.96
C GLU A 212 -10.48 -14.12 1.63
N GLU A 213 -10.35 -13.75 2.91
CA GLU A 213 -11.37 -13.03 3.68
C GLU A 213 -11.78 -11.71 3.01
N TYR A 214 -10.80 -10.90 2.60
CA TYR A 214 -11.08 -9.63 1.92
C TYR A 214 -11.55 -9.86 0.48
N ALA A 215 -11.02 -10.84 -0.24
CA ALA A 215 -11.45 -11.14 -1.61
C ALA A 215 -12.91 -11.61 -1.71
N GLU A 216 -13.44 -12.28 -0.67
CA GLU A 216 -14.84 -12.70 -0.61
C GLU A 216 -15.82 -11.52 -0.68
N ARG A 217 -15.39 -10.39 -0.11
CA ARG A 217 -16.17 -9.18 0.13
C ARG A 217 -15.83 -8.05 -0.83
N ALA A 218 -14.72 -8.19 -1.54
CA ALA A 218 -14.28 -7.31 -2.60
C ALA A 218 -15.35 -7.21 -3.69
N SER A 219 -15.86 -6.01 -3.91
CA SER A 219 -16.59 -5.70 -5.15
C SER A 219 -15.63 -5.73 -6.33
N SER A 220 -14.40 -5.29 -6.10
CA SER A 220 -13.36 -5.24 -7.11
C SER A 220 -11.94 -5.26 -6.54
N LEU A 221 -10.99 -5.57 -7.41
CA LEU A 221 -9.55 -5.46 -7.19
C LEU A 221 -8.97 -4.49 -8.21
N VAL A 222 -8.26 -3.48 -7.73
CA VAL A 222 -7.32 -2.68 -8.51
C VAL A 222 -5.93 -3.29 -8.32
N LEU A 223 -5.49 -4.06 -9.31
CA LEU A 223 -4.10 -4.47 -9.41
C LEU A 223 -3.30 -3.26 -9.88
N GLY A 224 -2.55 -2.71 -8.92
CA GLY A 224 -2.25 -1.30 -8.89
C GLY A 224 -1.16 -0.84 -9.87
N PRO A 225 -1.08 0.48 -10.04
CA PRO A 225 0.01 1.16 -10.72
C PRO A 225 1.28 1.14 -9.86
N GLY A 226 2.44 1.14 -10.52
CA GLY A 226 3.75 0.90 -9.88
C GLY A 226 4.12 -0.59 -9.79
N GLY A 227 3.16 -1.47 -10.08
CA GLY A 227 3.42 -2.88 -10.35
C GLY A 227 4.27 -3.09 -11.61
N HIS A 228 4.94 -4.24 -11.67
CA HIS A 228 5.78 -4.62 -12.79
C HIS A 228 5.56 -6.09 -13.15
N TRP A 229 5.06 -6.35 -14.35
CA TRP A 229 4.97 -7.68 -14.92
C TRP A 229 6.29 -8.08 -15.58
N HIS A 230 7.07 -8.91 -14.90
CA HIS A 230 8.44 -9.24 -15.32
C HIS A 230 8.93 -10.63 -14.89
N ASP A 231 9.72 -11.27 -15.76
CA ASP A 231 10.45 -12.54 -15.58
C ASP A 231 11.28 -12.72 -14.30
N TYR A 232 11.98 -11.68 -13.82
CA TYR A 232 13.07 -11.78 -12.81
C TYR A 232 12.68 -12.48 -11.50
N SER A 233 11.38 -12.60 -11.29
CA SER A 233 10.76 -12.87 -10.02
C SER A 233 10.18 -14.30 -9.97
N ILE A 234 9.90 -14.94 -11.11
CA ILE A 234 9.38 -16.33 -11.13
C ILE A 234 10.47 -17.37 -10.86
N LYS A 235 11.71 -17.10 -11.31
CA LYS A 235 12.88 -17.93 -10.96
C LYS A 235 13.15 -17.93 -9.46
N LEU A 236 12.89 -16.81 -8.77
CA LEU A 236 13.00 -16.67 -7.31
C LEU A 236 11.76 -17.20 -6.55
N ALA A 237 10.58 -17.20 -7.17
CA ALA A 237 9.31 -17.65 -6.59
C ALA A 237 9.03 -19.17 -6.72
N GLY A 238 9.90 -19.92 -7.39
CA GLY A 238 9.73 -21.37 -7.59
C GLY A 238 8.76 -21.75 -8.73
N GLY A 239 8.65 -20.93 -9.78
CA GLY A 239 7.82 -21.22 -10.96
C GLY A 239 6.33 -20.92 -10.76
N ALA A 240 5.46 -21.50 -11.61
CA ALA A 240 4.00 -21.35 -11.52
C ALA A 240 3.41 -21.85 -10.18
N ALA A 241 4.13 -22.73 -9.45
CA ALA A 241 3.76 -23.15 -8.10
C ALA A 241 3.90 -22.01 -7.06
N GLY A 242 4.69 -20.96 -7.36
CA GLY A 242 4.84 -19.76 -6.55
C GLY A 242 3.54 -18.99 -6.34
N ILE A 243 2.58 -19.12 -7.28
CA ILE A 243 1.19 -18.61 -7.16
C ILE A 243 0.51 -19.18 -5.90
N PHE A 244 0.87 -20.39 -5.49
CA PHE A 244 0.25 -21.12 -4.40
C PHE A 244 1.15 -21.26 -3.16
N ARG A 245 2.35 -20.65 -3.16
CA ARG A 245 3.35 -20.79 -2.09
C ARG A 245 3.71 -19.47 -1.39
N GLY A 246 3.00 -18.38 -1.65
CA GLY A 246 3.19 -17.11 -0.95
C GLY A 246 4.46 -16.35 -1.34
N ALA A 247 4.89 -16.41 -2.60
CA ALA A 247 6.16 -15.82 -3.05
C ALA A 247 6.23 -14.28 -2.92
N HIS A 248 7.27 -13.74 -2.29
CA HIS A 248 7.30 -12.32 -1.90
C HIS A 248 7.54 -11.31 -3.05
N VAL A 249 7.94 -11.76 -4.23
CA VAL A 249 8.29 -10.91 -5.39
C VAL A 249 7.89 -11.70 -6.63
N SER A 250 6.87 -11.29 -7.43
CA SER A 250 6.63 -11.74 -8.83
C SER A 250 5.18 -11.64 -9.37
N PRO A 251 4.98 -11.58 -10.73
CA PRO A 251 3.70 -11.85 -11.40
C PRO A 251 2.89 -13.04 -10.88
N ALA A 252 3.56 -14.10 -10.41
CA ALA A 252 2.88 -15.26 -9.82
C ALA A 252 2.03 -14.88 -8.59
N HIS A 253 2.51 -13.97 -7.77
CA HIS A 253 1.75 -13.46 -6.62
C HIS A 253 0.70 -12.42 -7.05
N MET A 254 0.98 -11.67 -8.12
CA MET A 254 0.05 -10.70 -8.70
C MET A 254 -1.13 -11.36 -9.41
N ALA A 255 -1.08 -12.65 -9.73
CA ALA A 255 -2.23 -13.40 -10.28
C ALA A 255 -3.14 -13.99 -9.19
N GLN A 256 -2.66 -14.11 -7.95
CA GLN A 256 -3.40 -14.78 -6.87
C GLN A 256 -4.64 -13.99 -6.42
N LEU A 257 -4.50 -12.70 -6.10
CA LEU A 257 -5.64 -11.87 -5.71
C LEU A 257 -6.64 -11.68 -6.86
N PRO A 258 -6.22 -11.42 -8.12
CA PRO A 258 -7.15 -11.42 -9.24
C PRO A 258 -7.97 -12.71 -9.35
N LEU A 259 -7.30 -13.85 -9.16
CA LEU A 259 -7.95 -15.16 -9.19
C LEU A 259 -8.97 -15.32 -8.06
N LEU A 260 -8.61 -14.95 -6.82
CA LEU A 260 -9.51 -15.04 -5.67
C LEU A 260 -10.71 -14.11 -5.82
N VAL A 261 -10.49 -12.83 -6.11
CA VAL A 261 -11.56 -11.83 -6.26
C VAL A 261 -12.49 -12.24 -7.41
N SER A 262 -11.95 -12.64 -8.56
CA SER A 262 -12.75 -13.11 -9.68
C SER A 262 -13.53 -14.40 -9.37
N ALA A 263 -12.93 -15.34 -8.62
CA ALA A 263 -13.58 -16.59 -8.21
C ALA A 263 -14.74 -16.35 -7.25
N TYR A 264 -14.65 -15.32 -6.41
CA TYR A 264 -15.77 -14.88 -5.57
C TYR A 264 -16.81 -14.09 -6.36
N GLY A 265 -16.43 -13.46 -7.47
CA GLY A 265 -17.34 -12.78 -8.39
C GLY A 265 -17.11 -11.28 -8.50
N GLY A 266 -16.08 -10.74 -7.82
CA GLY A 266 -15.64 -9.37 -7.99
C GLY A 266 -14.98 -9.13 -9.34
N ALA A 267 -14.83 -7.85 -9.69
CA ALA A 267 -14.15 -7.41 -10.89
C ALA A 267 -12.64 -7.21 -10.66
N VAL A 268 -11.84 -7.28 -11.72
CA VAL A 268 -10.39 -7.06 -11.68
C VAL A 268 -10.04 -5.93 -12.64
N HIS A 269 -9.32 -4.93 -12.16
CA HIS A 269 -8.86 -3.78 -12.92
C HIS A 269 -7.35 -3.73 -12.83
N VAL A 270 -6.66 -3.71 -13.97
CA VAL A 270 -5.22 -3.48 -14.03
C VAL A 270 -4.99 -2.02 -14.39
N ARG A 271 -4.15 -1.32 -13.62
CA ARG A 271 -3.93 0.11 -13.80
C ARG A 271 -2.44 0.44 -13.85
N GLY A 272 -2.01 1.24 -14.84
CA GLY A 272 -0.67 1.79 -14.94
C GLY A 272 0.46 0.77 -14.80
N MET A 273 0.24 -0.45 -15.30
CA MET A 273 1.19 -1.56 -15.14
C MET A 273 2.42 -1.34 -16.03
N GLY A 274 3.61 -1.48 -15.46
CA GLY A 274 4.84 -1.63 -16.24
C GLY A 274 5.02 -3.07 -16.69
N VAL A 275 5.53 -3.29 -17.90
CA VAL A 275 5.88 -4.62 -18.41
C VAL A 275 7.32 -4.59 -18.87
N GLY A 276 8.12 -5.56 -18.44
CA GLY A 276 9.56 -5.63 -18.72
C GLY A 276 10.01 -7.08 -18.63
N PRO A 277 11.14 -7.48 -19.24
CA PRO A 277 11.21 -8.65 -20.10
C PRO A 277 10.31 -9.80 -19.64
N LEU A 278 9.41 -10.19 -20.55
CA LEU A 278 8.37 -11.19 -20.33
C LEU A 278 8.62 -12.43 -21.22
N THR A 279 9.83 -12.98 -21.11
CA THR A 279 10.31 -14.14 -21.86
C THR A 279 10.07 -15.46 -21.12
N ASP A 280 9.92 -15.44 -19.80
CA ASP A 280 9.69 -16.62 -18.96
C ASP A 280 8.27 -17.19 -19.20
N PRO A 281 8.12 -18.48 -19.56
CA PRO A 281 6.81 -19.06 -19.86
C PRO A 281 5.82 -19.02 -18.70
N ALA A 282 6.29 -19.15 -17.46
CA ALA A 282 5.41 -19.07 -16.30
C ALA A 282 5.01 -17.61 -16.01
N ALA A 283 5.86 -16.63 -16.35
CA ALA A 283 5.52 -15.21 -16.19
C ALA A 283 4.44 -14.83 -17.18
N ARG A 284 4.63 -15.24 -18.44
CA ARG A 284 3.62 -15.11 -19.49
C ARG A 284 2.31 -15.80 -19.10
N ALA A 285 2.35 -17.00 -18.52
CA ALA A 285 1.14 -17.71 -18.10
C ALA A 285 0.39 -16.97 -16.98
N ALA A 286 1.11 -16.44 -15.98
CA ALA A 286 0.51 -15.65 -14.90
C ALA A 286 -0.10 -14.34 -15.40
N VAL A 287 0.62 -13.62 -16.27
CA VAL A 287 0.13 -12.38 -16.90
C VAL A 287 -1.10 -12.65 -17.76
N ASN A 288 -1.05 -13.69 -18.61
CA ASN A 288 -2.19 -14.08 -19.44
C ASN A 288 -3.42 -14.51 -18.62
N LEU A 289 -3.23 -15.20 -17.49
CA LEU A 289 -4.32 -15.49 -16.57
C LEU A 289 -4.95 -14.19 -16.05
N THR A 290 -4.13 -13.26 -15.54
CA THR A 290 -4.63 -11.98 -15.02
C THR A 290 -5.34 -11.17 -16.10
N GLY A 291 -4.78 -11.08 -17.31
CA GLY A 291 -5.38 -10.39 -18.45
C GLY A 291 -6.74 -10.99 -18.85
N ARG A 292 -6.90 -12.32 -18.81
CA ARG A 292 -8.19 -12.98 -19.04
C ARG A 292 -9.24 -12.73 -17.96
N LEU A 293 -8.83 -12.37 -16.75
CA LEU A 293 -9.72 -12.06 -15.63
C LEU A 293 -10.05 -10.56 -15.56
N ALA A 294 -9.23 -9.71 -16.15
CA ALA A 294 -9.33 -8.26 -16.05
C ALA A 294 -10.48 -7.70 -16.89
N ARG A 295 -11.26 -6.81 -16.28
CA ARG A 295 -12.34 -6.03 -16.91
C ARG A 295 -11.81 -4.77 -17.59
N THR A 296 -10.74 -4.18 -17.06
CA THR A 296 -10.03 -3.05 -17.66
C THR A 296 -8.53 -3.25 -17.51
N ILE A 297 -7.74 -2.86 -18.50
CA ILE A 297 -6.28 -2.96 -18.46
C ILE A 297 -5.68 -1.66 -18.99
N THR A 298 -4.97 -0.94 -18.10
CA THR A 298 -4.08 0.14 -18.52
C THR A 298 -2.63 -0.17 -18.19
N VAL A 299 -1.75 0.16 -19.12
CA VAL A 299 -0.29 0.07 -19.00
C VAL A 299 0.32 1.46 -19.03
N ARG A 300 1.52 1.59 -18.46
CA ARG A 300 2.18 2.89 -18.27
C ARG A 300 2.73 3.48 -19.58
N ASP A 301 3.16 2.64 -20.52
CA ASP A 301 3.88 3.09 -21.73
C ASP A 301 3.62 2.16 -22.92
N HIS A 302 3.92 2.66 -24.12
CA HIS A 302 3.72 1.92 -25.38
C HIS A 302 4.62 0.69 -25.49
N GLU A 303 5.82 0.70 -24.89
CA GLU A 303 6.69 -0.46 -24.82
C GLU A 303 6.01 -1.59 -24.04
N SER A 304 5.42 -1.25 -22.88
CA SER A 304 4.65 -2.19 -22.07
C SER A 304 3.47 -2.78 -22.83
N ALA A 305 2.75 -1.96 -23.63
CA ALA A 305 1.65 -2.43 -24.49
C ALA A 305 2.14 -3.44 -25.54
N GLY A 306 3.25 -3.12 -26.22
CA GLY A 306 3.84 -3.99 -27.25
C GLY A 306 4.28 -5.36 -26.71
N LEU A 307 4.77 -5.42 -25.47
CA LEU A 307 5.12 -6.70 -24.83
C LEU A 307 3.91 -7.60 -24.53
N LEU A 308 2.70 -7.04 -24.45
CA LEU A 308 1.46 -7.79 -24.19
C LEU A 308 0.71 -8.18 -25.46
N GLU A 309 0.99 -7.54 -26.59
CA GLU A 309 0.36 -7.81 -27.90
C GLU A 309 0.26 -9.31 -28.24
N PRO A 310 1.31 -10.16 -28.02
CA PRO A 310 1.22 -11.58 -28.38
C PRO A 310 0.21 -12.40 -27.57
N MET A 311 -0.36 -11.85 -26.50
CA MET A 311 -1.33 -12.55 -25.64
C MET A 311 -2.64 -11.79 -25.43
N SER A 312 -2.69 -10.48 -25.74
CA SER A 312 -3.84 -9.63 -25.45
C SER A 312 -5.04 -9.88 -26.37
N GLU A 313 -4.86 -10.47 -27.55
CA GLU A 313 -5.96 -10.81 -28.48
C GLU A 313 -7.02 -11.71 -27.83
N ALA A 314 -6.62 -12.56 -26.87
CA ALA A 314 -7.53 -13.47 -26.17
C ALA A 314 -8.13 -12.87 -24.89
N TRP A 315 -7.87 -11.60 -24.60
CA TRP A 315 -8.35 -10.94 -23.38
C TRP A 315 -9.68 -10.22 -23.63
N PRO A 316 -10.58 -10.20 -22.64
CA PRO A 316 -11.85 -9.49 -22.77
C PRO A 316 -11.69 -7.96 -22.77
N ALA A 317 -10.64 -7.44 -22.16
CA ALA A 317 -10.34 -6.02 -22.08
C ALA A 317 -9.20 -5.65 -23.04
N ALA A 318 -9.35 -4.52 -23.74
CA ALA A 318 -8.26 -3.93 -24.51
C ALA A 318 -7.15 -3.43 -23.57
N VAL A 319 -5.91 -3.42 -24.08
CA VAL A 319 -4.76 -2.83 -23.39
C VAL A 319 -4.64 -1.38 -23.82
N GLU A 320 -4.85 -0.46 -22.88
CA GLU A 320 -4.77 0.98 -23.13
C GLU A 320 -3.52 1.57 -22.48
N VAL A 321 -2.89 2.54 -23.14
CA VAL A 321 -1.77 3.29 -22.54
C VAL A 321 -2.33 4.48 -21.78
N SER A 322 -2.02 4.56 -20.49
CA SER A 322 -2.46 5.64 -19.60
C SER A 322 -1.24 6.40 -19.07
N PRO A 323 -1.34 7.73 -18.87
CA PRO A 323 -0.35 8.46 -18.09
C PRO A 323 -0.16 7.84 -16.70
N ASP A 324 1.00 8.11 -16.10
CA ASP A 324 1.26 7.75 -14.71
C ASP A 324 0.21 8.40 -13.79
N VAL A 325 -0.28 7.63 -12.81
CA VAL A 325 -1.38 8.07 -11.93
C VAL A 325 -0.97 9.30 -11.11
N VAL A 326 0.31 9.51 -10.81
CA VAL A 326 0.77 10.69 -10.06
C VAL A 326 0.51 12.00 -10.82
N TYR A 327 0.25 11.99 -12.14
CA TYR A 327 -0.24 13.19 -12.84
C TYR A 327 -1.64 13.63 -12.37
N GLY A 328 -2.46 12.72 -11.85
CA GLY A 328 -3.77 13.02 -11.27
C GLY A 328 -3.72 13.50 -9.82
N LEU A 329 -2.55 13.48 -9.16
CA LEU A 329 -2.40 13.91 -7.78
C LEU A 329 -2.66 15.41 -7.63
N ALA A 330 -3.57 15.80 -6.75
CA ALA A 330 -3.74 17.18 -6.35
C ALA A 330 -2.50 17.65 -5.58
N LEU A 331 -1.71 18.56 -6.16
CA LEU A 331 -0.54 19.10 -5.48
C LEU A 331 -0.99 20.13 -4.43
N PRO A 332 -0.54 20.01 -3.16
CA PRO A 332 -0.85 20.98 -2.13
C PRO A 332 -0.32 22.37 -2.52
N SER A 333 -1.04 23.41 -2.10
CA SER A 333 -0.62 24.81 -2.30
C SER A 333 0.77 25.07 -1.71
N PRO A 334 1.54 26.02 -2.27
CA PRO A 334 2.81 26.42 -1.68
C PRO A 334 2.67 26.88 -0.21
N GLY A 335 3.68 26.56 0.61
CA GLY A 335 3.78 27.01 2.00
C GLY A 335 2.95 26.22 3.02
N THR A 336 2.31 25.12 2.62
CA THR A 336 1.56 24.24 3.54
C THR A 336 2.41 23.16 4.19
N GLY A 337 3.68 23.02 3.78
CA GLY A 337 4.59 21.97 4.24
C GLY A 337 5.62 22.44 5.26
N THR A 338 6.07 21.51 6.10
CA THR A 338 7.21 21.77 6.99
C THR A 338 8.49 21.71 6.18
N VAL A 339 9.10 22.86 5.92
CA VAL A 339 10.39 22.96 5.26
C VAL A 339 11.51 22.78 6.29
N PRO A 340 12.59 22.05 5.99
CA PRO A 340 13.76 22.05 6.86
C PRO A 340 14.28 23.48 7.08
N GLU A 341 14.45 23.90 8.34
CA GLU A 341 14.90 25.27 8.71
C GLU A 341 16.25 25.68 8.09
N SER A 342 17.04 24.70 7.61
CA SER A 342 18.39 24.87 7.10
C SER A 342 18.50 24.77 5.57
N LEU A 343 17.40 24.96 4.82
CA LEU A 343 17.51 24.99 3.36
C LEU A 343 18.34 26.22 2.91
N PRO A 344 19.33 26.03 2.03
CA PRO A 344 20.12 27.12 1.48
C PRO A 344 19.28 27.99 0.52
N ASP A 345 19.67 29.25 0.33
CA ASP A 345 18.95 30.21 -0.53
C ASP A 345 18.87 29.75 -2.00
N ARG A 346 19.94 29.14 -2.51
CA ARG A 346 20.02 28.63 -3.89
C ARG A 346 20.68 27.26 -3.91
N TYR A 347 20.03 26.29 -4.54
CA TYR A 347 20.52 24.92 -4.57
C TYR A 347 20.08 24.10 -5.78
N LEU A 348 20.89 23.09 -6.07
CA LEU A 348 20.56 21.97 -6.94
C LEU A 348 19.95 20.84 -6.10
N ALA A 349 18.74 20.40 -6.43
CA ALA A 349 18.18 19.19 -5.85
C ALA A 349 18.79 17.95 -6.52
N VAL A 350 19.14 16.95 -5.72
CA VAL A 350 19.77 15.72 -6.21
C VAL A 350 19.08 14.49 -5.63
N ASN A 351 18.57 13.60 -6.48
CA ASN A 351 18.05 12.30 -6.09
C ASN A 351 18.92 11.18 -6.70
N LEU A 352 19.59 10.41 -5.83
CA LEU A 352 20.40 9.26 -6.21
C LEU A 352 19.92 8.02 -5.46
N ARG A 353 19.87 6.89 -6.15
CA ARG A 353 19.68 5.57 -5.52
C ARG A 353 21.02 4.84 -5.43
N PRO A 354 21.18 3.89 -4.49
CA PRO A 354 22.33 2.99 -4.52
C PRO A 354 22.40 2.25 -5.86
N TRP A 355 23.57 2.31 -6.48
CA TRP A 355 23.88 1.67 -7.74
C TRP A 355 25.26 1.02 -7.65
N SER A 356 25.30 -0.31 -7.61
CA SER A 356 26.47 -1.11 -7.25
C SER A 356 27.48 -1.28 -8.37
N ASP A 357 27.08 -1.10 -9.62
CA ASP A 357 27.77 -1.78 -10.72
C ASP A 357 29.01 -1.02 -11.18
N HIS A 358 29.13 0.26 -10.85
CA HIS A 358 30.20 1.13 -11.34
C HIS A 358 30.65 2.19 -10.31
N PRO A 359 31.52 1.85 -9.33
CA PRO A 359 32.00 2.80 -8.33
C PRO A 359 32.72 4.01 -8.94
N ASP A 360 33.47 3.83 -10.02
CA ASP A 360 34.16 4.93 -10.69
C ASP A 360 33.19 5.91 -11.35
N ARG A 361 32.09 5.41 -11.93
CA ARG A 361 31.02 6.24 -12.47
C ARG A 361 30.31 7.05 -11.40
N ARG A 362 30.08 6.47 -10.22
CA ARG A 362 29.52 7.23 -9.08
C ARG A 362 30.44 8.37 -8.65
N ARG A 363 31.75 8.12 -8.55
CA ARG A 363 32.74 9.16 -8.22
C ARG A 363 32.79 10.25 -9.28
N GLU A 364 32.77 9.87 -10.55
CA GLU A 364 32.70 10.81 -11.69
C GLU A 364 31.43 11.67 -11.62
N LEU A 365 30.27 11.06 -11.38
CA LEU A 365 29.00 11.77 -11.18
C LEU A 365 29.07 12.75 -10.00
N HIS A 366 29.56 12.30 -8.83
CA HIS A 366 29.69 13.18 -7.66
C HIS A 366 30.59 14.38 -7.97
N LYS A 367 31.73 14.15 -8.64
CA LYS A 367 32.63 15.22 -9.05
C LYS A 367 31.91 16.21 -9.97
N ILE A 368 31.21 15.74 -10.99
CA ILE A 368 30.49 16.61 -11.94
C ILE A 368 29.41 17.42 -11.22
N LEU A 369 28.62 16.81 -10.33
CA LEU A 369 27.60 17.51 -9.55
C LEU A 369 28.21 18.60 -8.67
N LEU A 370 29.31 18.30 -7.98
CA LEU A 370 30.01 19.25 -7.12
C LEU A 370 30.67 20.38 -7.91
N ASP A 371 31.33 20.06 -9.02
CA ASP A 371 31.96 21.07 -9.88
C ASP A 371 30.91 21.99 -10.50
N THR A 372 29.78 21.43 -10.96
CA THR A 372 28.65 22.23 -11.48
C THR A 372 28.07 23.12 -10.39
N ALA A 373 27.78 22.58 -9.21
CA ALA A 373 27.21 23.36 -8.11
C ALA A 373 28.14 24.51 -7.70
N ARG A 374 29.45 24.27 -7.61
CA ARG A 374 30.45 25.30 -7.31
C ARG A 374 30.45 26.41 -8.35
N ASP A 375 30.51 26.06 -9.63
CA ASP A 375 30.67 27.02 -10.72
C ASP A 375 29.42 27.91 -10.89
N HIS A 376 28.24 27.43 -10.47
CA HIS A 376 26.99 28.19 -10.45
C HIS A 376 26.65 28.82 -9.10
N GLY A 377 27.52 28.67 -8.09
CA GLY A 377 27.32 29.22 -6.75
C GLY A 377 26.11 28.62 -6.02
N LEU A 378 25.89 27.32 -6.17
CA LEU A 378 24.78 26.58 -5.61
C LEU A 378 25.25 25.63 -4.49
N ALA A 379 24.42 25.47 -3.47
CA ALA A 379 24.49 24.31 -2.59
C ALA A 379 23.83 23.07 -3.26
N ILE A 380 23.97 21.90 -2.65
CA ILE A 380 23.25 20.70 -3.06
C ILE A 380 22.31 20.25 -1.94
N VAL A 381 21.06 19.96 -2.30
CA VAL A 381 20.08 19.35 -1.40
C VAL A 381 19.72 17.96 -1.92
N GLY A 382 20.14 16.93 -1.18
CA GLY A 382 19.80 15.54 -1.44
C GLY A 382 18.35 15.25 -1.06
N VAL A 383 17.56 14.78 -2.03
CA VAL A 383 16.12 14.49 -1.89
C VAL A 383 15.84 12.99 -2.06
N PRO A 384 15.93 12.18 -0.98
CA PRO A 384 15.65 10.75 -1.04
C PRO A 384 14.16 10.47 -1.32
N MET A 385 13.88 9.51 -2.21
CA MET A 385 12.51 8.99 -2.43
C MET A 385 12.24 7.72 -1.62
N GLN A 386 13.28 7.18 -0.99
CA GLN A 386 13.23 6.00 -0.13
C GLN A 386 14.40 6.07 0.85
N SER A 387 14.28 5.46 2.04
CA SER A 387 15.36 5.47 3.03
C SER A 387 16.68 4.87 2.52
N THR A 388 16.63 3.95 1.57
CA THR A 388 17.83 3.38 0.92
C THR A 388 18.58 4.39 0.06
N ASP A 389 17.93 5.45 -0.44
CA ASP A 389 18.55 6.52 -1.23
C ASP A 389 19.50 7.37 -0.38
N GLU A 390 19.25 7.49 0.93
CA GLU A 390 20.06 8.33 1.83
C GLU A 390 21.54 7.91 1.85
N ALA A 391 21.85 6.63 1.68
CA ALA A 391 23.23 6.16 1.66
C ALA A 391 24.02 6.74 0.47
N ALA A 392 23.41 6.79 -0.72
CA ALA A 392 24.04 7.35 -1.92
C ALA A 392 24.19 8.87 -1.79
N LEU A 393 23.20 9.54 -1.20
CA LEU A 393 23.23 10.99 -0.99
C LEU A 393 24.23 11.41 0.10
N ARG A 394 24.38 10.61 1.17
CA ARG A 394 25.43 10.80 2.17
C ARG A 394 26.83 10.56 1.61
N ASP A 395 26.99 9.61 0.67
CA ASP A 395 28.26 9.40 -0.04
C ASP A 395 28.65 10.63 -0.88
N LEU A 396 27.68 11.29 -1.52
CA LEU A 396 27.89 12.58 -2.19
C LEU A 396 28.33 13.66 -1.20
N ALA A 397 27.68 13.78 -0.04
CA ALA A 397 28.07 14.73 1.00
C ALA A 397 29.49 14.48 1.53
N ALA A 398 29.84 13.22 1.81
CA ALA A 398 31.19 12.85 2.23
C ALA A 398 32.24 13.12 1.14
N THR A 399 31.88 12.94 -0.14
CA THR A 399 32.76 13.31 -1.27
C THR A 399 32.99 14.83 -1.31
N ALA A 400 31.98 15.64 -1.03
CA ALA A 400 32.06 17.10 -1.00
C ALA A 400 33.04 17.60 0.09
N GLU A 401 32.96 17.00 1.28
CA GLU A 401 33.85 17.27 2.41
C GLU A 401 35.29 16.82 2.11
N ALA A 402 35.48 15.57 1.68
CA ALA A 402 36.81 15.00 1.46
C ALA A 402 37.59 15.67 0.32
N SER A 403 36.89 16.18 -0.70
CA SER A 403 37.51 16.88 -1.83
C SER A 403 37.80 18.36 -1.55
N GLY A 404 37.34 18.92 -0.42
CA GLY A 404 37.43 20.35 -0.14
C GLY A 404 36.65 21.19 -1.17
N SER A 405 35.53 20.66 -1.68
CA SER A 405 34.81 21.23 -2.81
C SER A 405 34.28 22.65 -2.58
N GLY A 406 34.10 23.07 -1.32
CA GLY A 406 33.45 24.32 -0.94
C GLY A 406 31.94 24.33 -1.15
N VAL A 407 31.34 23.22 -1.59
CA VAL A 407 29.90 23.08 -1.82
C VAL A 407 29.24 22.48 -0.58
N ALA A 408 28.27 23.18 0.00
CA ALA A 408 27.45 22.64 1.08
C ALA A 408 26.49 21.57 0.53
N VAL A 409 26.47 20.39 1.14
CA VAL A 409 25.56 19.29 0.77
C VAL A 409 24.74 18.87 1.98
N THR A 410 23.42 19.04 1.90
CA THR A 410 22.48 18.64 2.95
C THR A 410 21.54 17.56 2.43
N VAL A 411 21.18 16.57 3.23
CA VAL A 411 20.22 15.52 2.84
C VAL A 411 18.95 15.67 3.66
N VAL A 412 17.80 15.85 3.02
CA VAL A 412 16.52 15.91 3.72
C VAL A 412 16.12 14.50 4.19
N PRO A 413 15.40 14.36 5.31
CA PRO A 413 14.96 13.05 5.79
C PRO A 413 14.09 12.33 4.75
N ALA A 414 14.29 11.03 4.53
CA ALA A 414 13.41 10.27 3.62
C ALA A 414 11.93 10.29 4.03
N GLY A 415 11.67 10.43 5.33
CA GLY A 415 10.32 10.52 5.91
C GLY A 415 9.71 11.92 5.97
N ILE A 416 10.29 12.93 5.29
CA ILE A 416 9.65 14.25 5.16
C ILE A 416 8.22 14.10 4.57
N ASP A 417 7.26 14.89 5.02
CA ASP A 417 5.91 14.83 4.47
C ASP A 417 5.88 15.24 2.98
N LEU A 418 4.79 14.94 2.28
CA LEU A 418 4.66 15.30 0.86
C LEU A 418 4.69 16.83 0.65
N PRO A 419 3.94 17.65 1.41
CA PRO A 419 4.02 19.10 1.31
C PRO A 419 5.46 19.63 1.47
N GLY A 420 6.20 19.23 2.50
CA GLY A 420 7.58 19.66 2.72
C GLY A 420 8.54 19.19 1.61
N PHE A 421 8.35 17.98 1.10
CA PHE A 421 9.11 17.48 -0.06
C PHE A 421 8.88 18.34 -1.31
N LEU A 422 7.64 18.74 -1.58
CA LEU A 422 7.31 19.59 -2.73
C LEU A 422 7.86 21.01 -2.57
N GLU A 423 7.91 21.56 -1.35
CA GLU A 423 8.58 22.84 -1.10
C GLU A 423 10.08 22.77 -1.42
N VAL A 424 10.75 21.68 -1.05
CA VAL A 424 12.17 21.48 -1.40
C VAL A 424 12.35 21.41 -2.92
N LEU A 425 11.42 20.78 -3.66
CA LEU A 425 11.51 20.77 -5.11
C LEU A 425 11.17 22.13 -5.75
N ARG A 426 10.22 22.88 -5.19
CA ARG A 426 9.83 24.22 -5.66
C ARG A 426 10.97 25.23 -5.54
N GLY A 427 11.71 25.17 -4.42
CA GLY A 427 12.83 26.07 -4.16
C GLY A 427 14.12 25.72 -4.91
N ALA A 428 14.24 24.51 -5.44
CA ALA A 428 15.43 24.07 -6.17
C ALA A 428 15.54 24.74 -7.55
N GLU A 429 16.74 25.18 -7.93
CA GLU A 429 17.03 25.74 -9.26
C GLU A 429 16.80 24.73 -10.37
N ALA A 430 17.20 23.48 -10.12
CA ALA A 430 16.93 22.33 -10.96
C ALA A 430 17.01 21.02 -10.15
N LEU A 431 16.64 19.90 -10.78
CA LEU A 431 16.75 18.57 -10.20
C LEU A 431 17.59 17.65 -11.08
N VAL A 432 18.52 16.92 -10.48
CA VAL A 432 19.14 15.72 -11.09
C VAL A 432 18.61 14.49 -10.38
N ALA A 433 17.89 13.61 -11.08
CA ALA A 433 17.19 12.51 -10.43
C ALA A 433 17.25 11.19 -11.17
N MET A 434 17.56 10.12 -10.41
CA MET A 434 17.37 8.75 -10.88
C MET A 434 15.90 8.36 -10.79
N ARG A 435 15.21 8.62 -9.68
CA ARG A 435 13.84 8.13 -9.43
C ARG A 435 12.83 8.83 -10.36
N LEU A 436 12.03 8.05 -11.09
CA LEU A 436 10.98 8.54 -12.00
C LEU A 436 10.07 9.57 -11.32
N HIS A 437 9.47 9.24 -10.18
CA HIS A 437 8.51 10.11 -9.52
C HIS A 437 9.11 11.44 -9.02
N ALA A 438 10.42 11.52 -8.79
CA ALA A 438 11.08 12.79 -8.50
C ALA A 438 11.11 13.69 -9.75
N ASN A 439 11.50 13.14 -10.91
CA ASN A 439 11.46 13.83 -12.20
C ASN A 439 10.03 14.25 -12.59
N LEU A 440 9.05 13.38 -12.35
CA LEU A 440 7.64 13.65 -12.64
C LEU A 440 7.12 14.82 -11.81
N LEU A 441 7.33 14.80 -10.49
CA LEU A 441 6.91 15.90 -9.62
C LEU A 441 7.59 17.21 -10.00
N MET A 442 8.88 17.19 -10.35
CA MET A 442 9.61 18.39 -10.79
C MET A 442 9.00 19.01 -12.06
N HIS A 443 8.66 18.19 -13.06
CA HIS A 443 7.97 18.67 -14.26
C HIS A 443 6.57 19.21 -13.97
N ARG A 444 5.81 18.58 -13.06
CA ARG A 444 4.49 19.09 -12.63
C ARG A 444 4.59 20.44 -11.90
N LEU A 445 5.67 20.64 -11.15
CA LEU A 445 6.03 21.93 -10.54
C LEU A 445 6.56 22.96 -11.54
N ARG A 446 6.63 22.62 -12.83
CA ARG A 446 7.11 23.48 -13.92
C ARG A 446 8.58 23.88 -13.76
N ARG A 447 9.38 22.98 -13.19
CA ARG A 447 10.81 23.20 -12.94
C ARG A 447 11.68 22.26 -13.79
N PRO A 448 12.89 22.70 -14.17
CA PRO A 448 13.80 21.92 -15.02
C PRO A 448 14.41 20.72 -14.28
N THR A 449 14.59 19.61 -15.00
CA THR A 449 15.25 18.42 -14.46
C THR A 449 16.04 17.64 -15.52
N VAL A 450 17.10 16.97 -15.07
CA VAL A 450 17.83 15.94 -15.81
C VAL A 450 17.54 14.58 -15.17
N GLY A 451 17.05 13.66 -15.99
CA GLY A 451 16.78 12.28 -15.60
C GLY A 451 17.99 11.40 -15.83
N LEU A 452 18.40 10.66 -14.80
CA LEU A 452 19.44 9.64 -14.92
C LEU A 452 18.78 8.27 -15.19
N VAL A 453 18.88 7.79 -16.44
CA VAL A 453 18.17 6.62 -16.95
C VAL A 453 18.83 5.33 -16.46
N TYR A 454 18.42 4.87 -15.28
CA TYR A 454 18.77 3.54 -14.76
C TYR A 454 17.74 2.45 -15.12
N ASP A 455 16.54 2.88 -15.51
CA ASP A 455 15.37 2.07 -15.81
C ASP A 455 14.64 2.74 -16.99
N PRO A 456 14.19 1.98 -18.01
CA PRO A 456 13.54 2.52 -19.21
C PRO A 456 12.39 3.49 -18.93
N LYS A 457 11.73 3.37 -17.77
CA LYS A 457 10.63 4.26 -17.38
C LYS A 457 11.03 5.73 -17.24
N VAL A 458 12.28 6.00 -16.88
CA VAL A 458 12.78 7.37 -16.77
C VAL A 458 12.86 7.97 -18.17
N GLY A 459 13.49 7.27 -19.12
CA GLY A 459 13.55 7.72 -20.52
C GLY A 459 12.17 7.90 -21.15
N SER A 460 11.24 6.97 -20.88
CA SER A 460 9.87 7.02 -21.41
C SER A 460 9.11 8.28 -20.97
N HIS A 461 9.24 8.69 -19.71
CA HIS A 461 8.65 9.92 -19.18
C HIS A 461 9.18 11.18 -19.87
N PHE A 462 10.49 11.27 -20.05
CA PHE A 462 11.09 12.39 -20.76
C PHE A 462 10.69 12.41 -22.25
N ALA A 463 10.55 11.24 -22.88
CA ALA A 463 10.06 11.14 -24.25
C ALA A 463 8.60 11.61 -24.39
N GLU A 464 7.72 11.26 -23.44
CA GLU A 464 6.32 11.72 -23.43
C GLU A 464 6.20 13.25 -23.33
N LEU A 465 7.20 13.90 -22.73
CA LEU A 465 7.28 15.35 -22.60
C LEU A 465 8.06 16.04 -23.73
N GLY A 466 8.53 15.30 -24.74
CA GLY A 466 9.36 15.83 -25.83
C GLY A 466 10.72 16.34 -25.35
N ARG A 467 11.28 15.68 -24.33
CA ARG A 467 12.48 16.10 -23.58
C ARG A 467 13.52 14.98 -23.47
N SER A 468 13.56 14.05 -24.42
CA SER A 468 14.46 12.89 -24.40
C SER A 468 15.94 13.27 -24.25
N GLU A 469 16.34 14.44 -24.72
CA GLU A 469 17.71 14.97 -24.60
C GLU A 469 18.13 15.27 -23.15
N TRP A 470 17.17 15.34 -22.22
CA TRP A 470 17.42 15.54 -20.78
C TRP A 470 17.36 14.22 -19.98
N ALA A 471 17.13 13.10 -20.66
CA ALA A 471 17.21 11.76 -20.09
C ALA A 471 18.55 11.12 -20.47
N LEU A 472 19.52 11.19 -19.57
CA LEU A 472 20.89 10.75 -19.80
C LEU A 472 21.11 9.34 -19.25
N ASP A 473 21.72 8.46 -20.04
CA ASP A 473 22.14 7.13 -19.60
C ASP A 473 23.17 7.24 -18.46
N LEU A 474 23.18 6.29 -17.53
CA LEU A 474 24.17 6.28 -16.45
C LEU A 474 25.62 6.12 -16.94
N ALA A 475 25.82 5.61 -18.15
CA ALA A 475 27.10 5.48 -18.82
C ALA A 475 27.47 6.69 -19.70
N VAL A 476 26.67 7.76 -19.70
CA VAL A 476 26.96 9.00 -20.42
C VAL A 476 28.37 9.52 -20.10
N ALA A 477 29.04 10.11 -21.08
CA ALA A 477 30.35 10.71 -20.84
C ALA A 477 30.22 11.90 -19.88
N GLY A 478 31.19 12.05 -18.96
CA GLY A 478 31.14 13.11 -17.95
C GLY A 478 31.04 14.53 -18.52
N ALA A 479 31.67 14.77 -19.68
CA ALA A 479 31.57 16.05 -20.39
C ALA A 479 30.14 16.34 -20.86
N ASP A 480 29.45 15.35 -21.44
CA ASP A 480 28.07 15.53 -21.93
C ASP A 480 27.10 15.77 -20.76
N LEU A 481 27.30 15.07 -19.63
CA LEU A 481 26.52 15.33 -18.42
C LEU A 481 26.77 16.76 -17.90
N ARG A 482 28.03 17.18 -17.83
CA ARG A 482 28.39 18.53 -17.39
C ARG A 482 27.76 19.59 -18.28
N ASP A 483 27.87 19.43 -19.60
CA ASP A 483 27.29 20.35 -20.58
C ASP A 483 25.76 20.40 -20.47
N ALA A 484 25.10 19.27 -20.23
CA ALA A 484 23.66 19.22 -20.00
C ALA A 484 23.28 20.01 -18.74
N LEU A 485 23.98 19.82 -17.62
CA LEU A 485 23.70 20.55 -16.38
C LEU A 485 23.95 22.06 -16.52
N ASP A 486 25.05 22.45 -17.16
CA ASP A 486 25.37 23.85 -17.41
C ASP A 486 24.35 24.51 -18.35
N ARG A 487 23.77 23.77 -19.30
CA ARG A 487 22.65 24.26 -20.12
C ARG A 487 21.37 24.37 -19.30
N LEU A 488 21.03 23.35 -18.52
CA LEU A 488 19.83 23.31 -17.68
C LEU A 488 19.76 24.53 -16.74
N LEU A 489 20.87 24.84 -16.06
CA LEU A 489 20.98 25.92 -15.10
C LEU A 489 21.04 27.31 -15.75
N ARG A 490 21.51 27.42 -17.00
CA ARG A 490 21.50 28.68 -17.77
C ARG A 490 20.13 28.99 -18.34
N ASP A 491 19.45 27.99 -18.90
CA ASP A 491 18.16 28.17 -19.56
C ASP A 491 17.04 28.32 -18.51
N GLY A 492 17.14 27.61 -17.38
CA GLY A 492 16.36 27.79 -16.14
C GLY A 492 14.87 27.47 -16.21
N GLU A 493 14.27 27.51 -17.40
CA GLU A 493 12.83 27.38 -17.61
C GLU A 493 12.49 26.18 -18.50
N LEU A 494 11.36 25.54 -18.21
CA LEU A 494 10.80 24.57 -19.13
C LEU A 494 10.15 25.32 -20.31
N PRO A 495 10.32 24.85 -21.56
CA PRO A 495 9.66 25.44 -22.71
C PRO A 495 8.13 25.39 -22.56
N PRO A 496 7.39 26.39 -23.09
CA PRO A 496 5.92 26.39 -23.08
C PRO A 496 5.29 25.13 -23.70
N ALA A 497 5.94 24.52 -24.69
CA ALA A 497 5.51 23.25 -25.27
C ALA A 497 5.53 22.10 -24.25
N THR A 498 6.55 22.04 -23.38
CA THR A 498 6.61 21.07 -22.29
C THR A 498 5.51 21.34 -21.26
N HIS A 499 5.19 22.61 -20.94
CA HIS A 499 4.07 22.93 -20.06
C HIS A 499 2.74 22.39 -20.60
N ALA A 500 2.45 22.62 -21.88
CA ALA A 500 1.23 22.11 -22.51
C ALA A 500 1.15 20.58 -22.49
N LEU A 501 2.28 19.87 -22.66
CA LEU A 501 2.33 18.41 -22.55
C LEU A 501 2.07 17.95 -21.10
N VAL A 502 2.65 18.62 -20.10
CA VAL A 502 2.35 18.34 -18.68
C VAL A 502 0.86 18.57 -18.39
N ASP A 503 0.26 19.67 -18.87
CA ASP A 503 -1.16 19.96 -18.69
C ASP A 503 -2.04 18.86 -19.29
N GLY A 504 -1.71 18.43 -20.52
CA GLY A 504 -2.42 17.33 -21.18
C GLY A 504 -2.26 15.99 -20.45
N LEU A 505 -1.14 15.73 -19.80
CA LEU A 505 -0.95 14.55 -18.95
C LEU A 505 -1.78 14.62 -17.68
N GLU A 506 -1.84 15.78 -17.03
CA GLU A 506 -2.67 16.01 -15.84
C GLU A 506 -4.17 15.90 -16.16
N GLU A 507 -4.62 16.41 -17.30
CA GLU A 507 -5.99 16.25 -17.78
C GLU A 507 -6.32 14.79 -18.09
N ARG A 508 -5.49 14.10 -18.88
CA ARG A 508 -5.70 12.68 -19.19
C ARG A 508 -5.68 11.81 -17.94
N ALA A 509 -4.74 12.02 -17.01
CA ALA A 509 -4.66 11.26 -15.77
C ALA A 509 -5.90 11.44 -14.89
N ARG A 510 -6.44 12.68 -14.78
CA ARG A 510 -7.71 12.93 -14.10
C ARG A 510 -8.88 12.23 -14.78
N GLY A 511 -8.98 12.32 -16.11
CA GLY A 511 -10.01 11.59 -16.87
C GLY A 511 -9.93 10.07 -16.68
N GLU A 512 -8.72 9.50 -16.55
CA GLU A 512 -8.54 8.08 -16.24
C GLU A 512 -8.96 7.73 -14.81
N LEU A 513 -8.78 8.63 -13.85
CA LEU A 513 -9.29 8.47 -12.49
C LEU A 513 -10.83 8.51 -12.46
N ASP A 514 -11.45 9.45 -13.17
CA ASP A 514 -12.91 9.54 -13.28
C ASP A 514 -13.50 8.26 -13.93
N ARG A 515 -12.88 7.76 -15.01
CA ARG A 515 -13.26 6.47 -15.61
C ARG A 515 -13.10 5.30 -14.67
N LEU A 516 -12.10 5.32 -13.78
CA LEU A 516 -11.95 4.29 -12.75
C LEU A 516 -13.14 4.33 -11.81
N THR A 517 -13.51 5.51 -11.32
CA THR A 517 -14.67 5.71 -10.46
C THR A 517 -15.95 5.18 -11.09
N GLU A 518 -16.23 5.57 -12.34
CA GLU A 518 -17.39 5.09 -13.09
C GLU A 518 -17.41 3.56 -13.24
N THR A 519 -16.26 2.98 -13.56
CA THR A 519 -16.12 1.53 -13.73
C THR A 519 -16.36 0.81 -12.40
N LEU A 520 -15.73 1.26 -11.31
CA LEU A 520 -15.87 0.68 -9.98
C LEU A 520 -17.29 0.85 -9.43
N ALA A 521 -17.98 1.94 -9.76
CA ALA A 521 -19.37 2.16 -9.40
C ALA A 521 -20.29 1.14 -10.09
N SER A 522 -19.98 0.76 -11.34
CA SER A 522 -20.70 -0.25 -12.13
C SER A 522 -20.41 -1.71 -11.74
N ASP A 523 -19.38 -1.93 -10.91
CA ASP A 523 -19.04 -3.27 -10.44
C ASP A 523 -20.08 -3.80 -9.45
N PRO A 524 -20.26 -5.14 -9.41
CA PRO A 524 -21.23 -5.75 -8.52
C PRO A 524 -20.90 -5.40 -7.07
N LEU A 525 -21.86 -4.77 -6.38
CA LEU A 525 -21.75 -4.55 -4.94
C LEU A 525 -21.86 -5.90 -4.22
N ARG A 526 -20.99 -6.09 -3.22
CA ARG A 526 -20.87 -7.36 -2.51
C ARG A 526 -21.20 -7.15 -1.04
N ILE A 527 -22.37 -7.63 -0.64
CA ILE A 527 -22.71 -7.78 0.78
C ILE A 527 -22.19 -9.17 1.21
N PRO A 528 -21.51 -9.31 2.36
CA PRO A 528 -21.07 -10.61 2.85
C PRO A 528 -22.25 -11.59 2.94
N ASP A 529 -22.10 -12.80 2.39
CA ASP A 529 -23.16 -13.82 2.43
C ASP A 529 -23.34 -14.32 3.89
N PRO A 530 -24.53 -14.18 4.51
CA PRO A 530 -24.78 -14.63 5.88
C PRO A 530 -24.56 -16.14 6.06
N ALA A 531 -24.77 -16.95 5.01
CA ALA A 531 -24.76 -18.41 5.05
C ALA A 531 -23.34 -19.01 5.06
N TRP A 532 -22.30 -18.20 4.87
CA TRP A 532 -20.94 -18.67 4.66
C TRP A 532 -20.06 -18.68 5.90
N VAL A 533 -20.66 -18.33 7.02
CA VAL A 533 -19.88 -18.05 8.20
C VAL A 533 -19.28 -19.32 8.77
N ARG A 534 -17.95 -19.36 8.71
CA ARG A 534 -17.17 -20.28 9.49
C ARG A 534 -17.17 -19.78 10.93
N TYR A 535 -17.87 -20.50 11.79
CA TYR A 535 -17.48 -20.57 13.18
C TYR A 535 -16.07 -21.17 13.20
N PRO A 536 -15.03 -20.45 13.66
CA PRO A 536 -13.80 -21.14 14.03
C PRO A 536 -14.21 -22.18 15.08
N ALA A 537 -13.84 -23.44 14.85
CA ALA A 537 -14.02 -24.44 15.89
C ALA A 537 -13.29 -23.92 17.14
N PRO A 538 -13.89 -24.00 18.34
CA PRO A 538 -13.23 -23.58 19.56
C PRO A 538 -11.86 -24.24 19.62
N ALA A 539 -10.83 -23.45 19.94
CA ALA A 539 -9.46 -23.93 20.00
C ALA A 539 -9.43 -25.23 20.81
N ALA A 540 -9.05 -26.33 20.17
CA ALA A 540 -8.92 -27.60 20.86
C ALA A 540 -7.96 -27.38 22.03
N LYS A 541 -8.44 -27.59 23.26
CA LYS A 541 -7.62 -27.53 24.46
C LYS A 541 -6.39 -28.39 24.20
N LYS A 542 -5.21 -27.79 24.15
CA LYS A 542 -3.95 -28.56 24.16
C LYS A 542 -4.05 -29.52 25.35
N PRO A 543 -3.82 -30.83 25.17
CA PRO A 543 -3.76 -31.73 26.31
C PRO A 543 -2.69 -31.21 27.28
N PRO A 544 -2.92 -31.29 28.61
CA PRO A 544 -2.02 -30.72 29.58
C PRO A 544 -0.61 -31.29 29.38
N GLN A 545 0.35 -30.39 29.17
CA GLN A 545 1.77 -30.75 29.22
C GLN A 545 2.03 -31.34 30.61
N LYS A 546 2.45 -32.61 30.66
CA LYS A 546 2.95 -33.22 31.89
C LYS A 546 4.15 -32.39 32.34
N SER A 547 4.07 -31.85 33.56
CA SER A 547 5.17 -31.16 34.22
C SER A 547 6.41 -32.06 34.27
N PRO A 548 7.63 -31.53 34.05
CA PRO A 548 8.84 -32.30 34.25
C PRO A 548 9.00 -32.62 35.75
N ALA A 549 9.25 -33.89 36.07
CA ALA A 549 9.59 -34.31 37.42
C ALA A 549 10.91 -33.66 37.89
N ALA A 550 10.98 -33.34 39.18
CA ALA A 550 12.11 -32.73 39.86
C ALA A 550 13.42 -33.56 39.73
N PRO A 551 14.61 -32.92 39.78
CA PRO A 551 15.87 -33.61 39.55
C PRO A 551 16.30 -34.42 40.78
N ALA A 552 16.69 -35.68 40.57
CA ALA A 552 17.41 -36.48 41.54
C ALA A 552 18.93 -36.26 41.41
N ALA A 553 19.62 -36.40 42.54
CA ALA A 553 20.98 -35.94 42.81
C ALA A 553 22.11 -36.69 42.06
N THR A 554 23.17 -35.90 41.80
CA THR A 554 24.61 -36.20 41.59
C THR A 554 25.12 -37.64 41.58
N THR A 555 25.93 -37.97 40.55
CA THR A 555 27.29 -38.57 40.70
C THR A 555 28.13 -38.39 39.41
N THR A 556 29.45 -38.41 39.61
CA THR A 556 30.58 -37.82 38.86
C THR A 556 31.14 -38.64 37.65
N PRO A 557 32.15 -38.11 36.87
CA PRO A 557 32.36 -38.36 35.44
C PRO A 557 33.61 -39.20 35.06
N THR A 558 33.74 -39.63 33.79
CA THR A 558 35.02 -39.81 33.02
C THR A 558 34.76 -40.18 31.53
N PRO A 559 35.76 -40.14 30.58
CA PRO A 559 35.60 -39.42 29.31
C PRO A 559 35.93 -40.22 28.01
N ALA A 560 35.78 -39.52 26.87
CA ALA A 560 36.42 -39.72 25.56
C ALA A 560 35.82 -40.70 24.54
N THR A 561 35.50 -40.22 23.33
CA THR A 561 36.28 -40.42 22.07
C THR A 561 35.58 -39.80 20.83
N LYS A 562 36.35 -39.68 19.74
CA LYS A 562 36.25 -38.78 18.56
C LYS A 562 35.19 -39.15 17.48
N ALA A 563 34.70 -38.10 16.79
CA ALA A 563 34.20 -37.83 15.40
C ALA A 563 34.22 -38.94 14.30
N PRO A 564 33.64 -38.75 13.06
CA PRO A 564 32.87 -37.61 12.47
C PRO A 564 31.60 -38.00 11.62
N ALA A 565 30.82 -36.96 11.25
CA ALA A 565 30.01 -36.74 10.03
C ALA A 565 29.10 -37.84 9.42
N THR A 566 27.80 -37.53 9.22
CA THR A 566 27.12 -37.52 7.89
C THR A 566 25.72 -36.90 7.96
N SER A 567 25.42 -36.16 6.89
CA SER A 567 24.15 -35.67 6.34
C SER A 567 22.82 -36.32 6.79
N GLU A 568 21.81 -35.46 7.00
CA GLU A 568 20.48 -35.46 6.38
C GLU A 568 19.45 -34.87 7.35
N THR A 569 19.15 -33.57 7.21
CA THR A 569 17.95 -32.99 7.81
C THR A 569 16.88 -32.92 6.74
N THR A 570 16.11 -34.00 6.62
CA THR A 570 14.81 -34.01 5.96
C THR A 570 13.95 -32.89 6.54
N ALA A 571 13.68 -31.86 5.74
CA ALA A 571 12.68 -30.86 6.05
C ALA A 571 11.31 -31.55 6.08
N ALA A 572 10.80 -31.80 7.29
CA ALA A 572 9.46 -32.32 7.50
C ALA A 572 8.43 -31.33 6.92
N SER A 573 7.85 -31.69 5.77
CA SER A 573 6.72 -30.99 5.18
C SER A 573 5.55 -30.99 6.17
N ARG A 574 5.18 -29.81 6.67
CA ARG A 574 3.89 -29.62 7.36
C ARG A 574 2.75 -29.99 6.39
N PRO A 575 1.74 -30.76 6.81
CA PRO A 575 0.62 -31.07 5.94
C PRO A 575 -0.19 -29.81 5.65
N LEU A 576 -0.44 -29.54 4.36
CA LEU A 576 -1.32 -28.47 3.88
C LEU A 576 -2.69 -28.56 4.57
N GLN A 577 -3.06 -27.50 5.28
CA GLN A 577 -4.31 -27.36 6.04
C GLN A 577 -5.57 -27.58 5.17
N PRO A 578 -6.71 -28.03 5.73
CA PRO A 578 -7.97 -28.33 5.02
C PRO A 578 -8.57 -27.16 4.21
N VAL A 579 -8.19 -25.93 4.56
CA VAL A 579 -8.61 -24.67 3.93
C VAL A 579 -8.31 -24.67 2.42
N TRP A 580 -7.11 -25.13 2.05
CA TRP A 580 -6.60 -25.13 0.67
C TRP A 580 -7.41 -26.00 -0.29
N ARG A 581 -7.91 -27.14 0.18
CA ARG A 581 -8.67 -28.07 -0.68
C ARG A 581 -10.04 -27.51 -1.07
N ARG A 582 -10.63 -26.62 -0.27
CA ARG A 582 -11.93 -26.01 -0.56
C ARG A 582 -11.79 -24.77 -1.45
N ALA A 583 -10.83 -23.90 -1.15
CA ALA A 583 -10.47 -22.77 -2.02
C ALA A 583 -10.09 -23.24 -3.43
N ALA A 584 -9.19 -24.24 -3.54
CA ALA A 584 -8.79 -24.81 -4.83
C ALA A 584 -9.96 -25.40 -5.63
N ARG A 585 -10.93 -26.06 -4.96
CA ARG A 585 -12.13 -26.60 -5.62
C ARG A 585 -13.08 -25.51 -6.14
N ARG A 586 -13.19 -24.37 -5.46
CA ARG A 586 -14.02 -23.24 -5.91
C ARG A 586 -13.34 -22.40 -6.96
N ILE A 587 -12.04 -22.12 -6.81
CA ILE A 587 -11.19 -21.54 -7.87
C ILE A 587 -11.34 -22.36 -9.15
N TYR A 588 -11.20 -23.69 -9.07
CA TYR A 588 -11.37 -24.57 -10.22
C TYR A 588 -12.77 -24.49 -10.86
N ARG A 589 -13.85 -24.36 -10.07
CA ARG A 589 -15.22 -24.25 -10.56
C ARG A 589 -15.56 -22.88 -11.14
N GLY A 590 -15.07 -21.79 -10.53
CA GLY A 590 -15.28 -20.41 -10.98
C GLY A 590 -14.50 -20.11 -12.26
N VAL A 591 -13.23 -20.48 -12.29
CA VAL A 591 -12.36 -20.34 -13.48
C VAL A 591 -12.92 -21.12 -14.67
N ARG A 592 -13.39 -22.37 -14.47
CA ARG A 592 -13.98 -23.19 -15.53
C ARG A 592 -15.29 -22.61 -16.10
N ARG A 593 -16.02 -21.79 -15.35
CA ARG A 593 -17.26 -21.14 -15.81
C ARG A 593 -17.02 -19.86 -16.60
N ARG A 594 -15.90 -19.15 -16.38
CA ARG A 594 -15.53 -17.93 -17.11
C ARG A 594 -14.59 -18.18 -18.30
N LEU A 595 -13.84 -19.28 -18.31
CA LEU A 595 -12.98 -19.69 -19.43
C LEU A 595 -13.72 -20.51 -20.51
N ARG A 596 -15.01 -20.81 -20.31
CA ARG A 596 -15.92 -21.37 -21.30
C ARG A 596 -16.87 -20.26 -21.72
#